data_AF-E6Y8T6-F1
#
_entry.id   AF-E6Y8T6-F1
#
_cell.length_a   1.000
_cell.length_b   1.000
_cell.length_c   1.000
_cell.angle_alpha   90.00
_cell.angle_beta   90.00
_cell.angle_gamma   90.00
#
_symmetry.space_group_name_H-M   'P 1'
#
loop_
_entity.id
_entity.type
_entity.pdbx_description
1 polymer ?
#
loop_
_entity_poly.entity_id
_entity_poly.type
_entity_poly.pdbx_seq_one_letter_code
_entity_poly.pdbx_strand_id
1 'polypeptide(L)'
;PVHDTEGHELSADGSYYVLPASPGHGGGLTMAPRVLPCPLLVAQETDERRKGFPVRFTPWGGAAAPEDRTIRVSTDVRIRFNAATICVQSTEWHVGDEPLTGARRVVTGPLIGPSPSGRENAFRVEKYGGGYKLVSCRDSCQDLGV
;
A
#
# COMPACT_ATOMS: atom_id res chain seq x y z
N PRO A 1 -18.16 -0.55 0.00
CA PRO A 1 -17.04 -1.29 0.64
C PRO A 1 -16.03 -1.68 -0.42
N VAL A 2 -14.78 -1.98 -0.04
CA VAL A 2 -13.83 -2.67 -0.92
C VAL A 2 -14.06 -4.17 -0.73
N HIS A 3 -14.08 -4.92 -1.82
CA HIS A 3 -14.37 -6.36 -1.81
C HIS A 3 -13.16 -7.14 -2.32
N ASP A 4 -12.94 -8.33 -1.77
CA ASP A 4 -11.92 -9.27 -2.23
C ASP A 4 -12.37 -10.04 -3.48
N THR A 5 -11.53 -10.97 -3.93
CA THR A 5 -11.79 -11.79 -5.12
C THR A 5 -12.92 -12.80 -4.95
N GLU A 6 -13.33 -13.08 -3.70
CA GLU A 6 -14.47 -13.95 -3.38
C GLU A 6 -15.76 -13.14 -3.16
N GLY A 7 -15.69 -11.81 -3.23
CA GLY A 7 -16.81 -10.90 -3.08
C GLY A 7 -17.08 -10.47 -1.63
N HIS A 8 -16.24 -10.88 -0.67
CA HIS A 8 -16.36 -10.49 0.73
C HIS A 8 -15.78 -9.11 0.98
N GLU A 9 -16.35 -8.38 1.94
CA GLU A 9 -15.86 -7.06 2.32
C GLU A 9 -14.48 -7.14 2.99
N LEU A 10 -13.59 -6.22 2.62
CA LEU A 10 -12.31 -6.07 3.29
C LEU A 10 -12.51 -5.51 4.71
N SER A 11 -11.79 -6.07 5.66
CA SER A 11 -11.76 -5.65 7.07
C SER A 11 -10.35 -5.27 7.49
N ALA A 12 -10.22 -4.34 8.43
CA ALA A 12 -8.94 -3.92 9.00
C ALA A 12 -8.20 -5.04 9.75
N ASP A 13 -8.90 -6.09 10.16
CA ASP A 13 -8.33 -7.25 10.84
C ASP A 13 -7.80 -8.32 9.86
N GLY A 14 -8.21 -8.21 8.59
CA GLY A 14 -7.83 -9.13 7.52
C GLY A 14 -6.40 -8.91 7.01
N SER A 15 -5.91 -9.86 6.21
CA SER A 15 -4.64 -9.75 5.49
C SER A 15 -4.85 -10.23 4.05
N TYR A 16 -4.53 -9.37 3.10
CA TYR A 16 -4.94 -9.54 1.70
C TYR A 16 -3.73 -9.47 0.77
N TYR A 17 -3.66 -10.33 -0.24
CA TYR A 17 -2.70 -10.14 -1.33
C TYR A 17 -3.27 -9.12 -2.32
N VAL A 18 -2.46 -8.15 -2.72
CA VAL A 18 -2.82 -7.20 -3.77
C VAL A 18 -2.29 -7.74 -5.08
N LEU A 19 -3.19 -8.13 -5.98
CA LEU A 19 -2.89 -8.73 -7.27
C LEU A 19 -3.34 -7.81 -8.41
N PRO A 20 -2.67 -7.85 -9.58
CA PRO A 20 -3.16 -7.19 -10.78
C PRO A 20 -4.55 -7.70 -11.15
N ALA A 21 -5.43 -6.79 -11.53
CA ALA A 21 -6.80 -7.15 -11.93
C ALA A 21 -6.87 -7.95 -13.23
N SER A 22 -5.85 -7.80 -14.09
CA SER A 22 -5.77 -8.45 -15.40
C SER A 22 -4.55 -9.38 -15.46
N PRO A 23 -4.68 -10.60 -16.02
CA PRO A 23 -3.52 -11.44 -16.35
C PRO A 23 -2.56 -10.71 -17.30
N GLY A 24 -1.31 -11.15 -17.39
CA GLY A 24 -0.27 -10.55 -18.24
C GLY A 24 0.50 -9.40 -17.59
N HIS A 25 0.13 -8.98 -16.38
CA HIS A 25 0.63 -7.74 -15.75
C HIS A 25 1.53 -8.01 -14.55
N GLY A 26 2.06 -9.22 -14.39
CA GLY A 26 2.94 -9.60 -13.29
C GLY A 26 2.20 -10.22 -12.09
N GLY A 27 2.93 -10.42 -11.00
CA GLY A 27 2.44 -10.99 -9.75
C GLY A 27 1.96 -9.92 -8.75
N GLY A 28 1.83 -10.33 -7.50
CA GLY A 28 1.37 -9.46 -6.42
C GLY A 28 2.43 -8.49 -5.89
N LEU A 29 2.01 -7.62 -4.98
CA LEU A 29 2.91 -6.63 -4.37
C LEU A 29 3.88 -7.24 -3.37
N THR A 30 5.12 -6.79 -3.41
CA THR A 30 6.24 -7.27 -2.61
C THR A 30 7.12 -6.11 -2.13
N MET A 31 8.20 -6.43 -1.42
CA MET A 31 9.22 -5.49 -0.99
C MET A 31 10.55 -5.82 -1.67
N ALA A 32 11.20 -4.81 -2.25
CA ALA A 32 12.48 -5.00 -2.91
C ALA A 32 13.49 -3.93 -2.47
N PRO A 33 14.77 -4.30 -2.24
CA PRO A 33 15.83 -3.31 -2.12
C PRO A 33 16.06 -2.66 -3.48
N ARG A 34 16.68 -1.48 -3.48
CA ARG A 34 17.11 -0.82 -4.73
C ARG A 34 18.63 -0.79 -4.81
N VAL A 35 19.26 0.27 -4.31
CA VAL A 35 20.73 0.37 -4.25
C VAL A 35 21.25 -0.01 -2.87
N LEU A 36 20.60 0.50 -1.82
CA LEU A 36 20.87 0.11 -0.44
C LEU A 36 19.92 -1.04 -0.03
N PRO A 37 20.33 -1.90 0.92
CA PRO A 37 19.50 -3.00 1.39
C PRO A 37 18.24 -2.53 2.13
N CYS A 38 18.28 -1.33 2.72
CA CYS A 38 17.18 -0.70 3.44
C CYS A 38 17.16 0.82 3.18
N PRO A 39 16.00 1.48 3.22
CA PRO A 39 14.66 0.90 3.34
C PRO A 39 14.24 0.11 2.09
N LEU A 40 13.27 -0.80 2.24
CA LEU A 40 12.71 -1.55 1.11
C LEU A 40 11.62 -0.72 0.42
N LEU A 41 11.59 -0.79 -0.91
CA LEU A 41 10.55 -0.18 -1.73
C LEU A 41 9.38 -1.14 -1.89
N VAL A 42 8.17 -0.61 -2.00
CA VAL A 42 7.02 -1.38 -2.48
C VAL A 42 7.23 -1.62 -3.97
N ALA A 43 7.21 -2.88 -4.36
CA ALA A 43 7.44 -3.33 -5.72
C ALA A 43 6.37 -4.34 -6.13
N GLN A 44 6.37 -4.71 -7.41
CA GLN A 44 5.51 -5.76 -7.92
C GLN A 44 6.36 -6.96 -8.35
N GLU A 45 5.91 -8.17 -8.02
CA GLU A 45 6.50 -9.40 -8.52
C GLU A 45 6.41 -9.45 -10.06
N THR A 46 7.46 -9.91 -10.73
CA THR A 46 7.46 -10.08 -12.20
C THR A 46 6.81 -11.39 -12.63
N ASP A 47 6.86 -12.42 -11.77
CA ASP A 47 6.22 -13.71 -11.99
C ASP A 47 4.79 -13.69 -11.45
N GLU A 48 3.81 -13.91 -12.34
CA GLU A 48 2.37 -13.93 -12.03
C GLU A 48 1.98 -14.98 -10.99
N ARG A 49 2.79 -16.03 -10.84
CA ARG A 49 2.56 -17.08 -9.84
C ARG A 49 2.89 -16.62 -8.43
N ARG A 50 3.69 -15.56 -8.29
CA ARG A 50 4.11 -15.02 -6.99
C ARG A 50 3.10 -13.99 -6.52
N LYS A 51 2.42 -14.31 -5.41
CA LYS A 51 1.44 -13.41 -4.78
C LYS A 51 2.08 -12.25 -4.01
N GLY A 52 3.40 -12.27 -3.85
CA GLY A 52 4.12 -11.30 -3.02
C GLY A 52 3.80 -11.47 -1.53
N PHE A 53 3.69 -10.36 -0.80
CA PHE A 53 3.36 -10.35 0.62
C PHE A 53 1.94 -9.83 0.86
N PRO A 54 1.22 -10.39 1.85
CA PRO A 54 -0.09 -9.87 2.20
C PRO A 54 0.04 -8.49 2.85
N VAL A 55 -0.94 -7.63 2.62
CA VAL A 55 -1.06 -6.30 3.23
C VAL A 55 -2.20 -6.27 4.24
N ARG A 56 -2.07 -5.35 5.20
CA ARG A 56 -3.17 -4.93 6.08
C ARG A 56 -3.53 -3.48 5.76
N PHE A 57 -4.82 -3.22 5.65
CA PHE A 57 -5.39 -1.89 5.56
C PHE A 57 -5.89 -1.47 6.93
N THR A 58 -5.57 -0.26 7.37
CA THR A 58 -6.11 0.29 8.62
C THR A 58 -6.74 1.66 8.33
N PRO A 59 -7.98 1.91 8.76
CA PRO A 59 -8.59 3.22 8.59
C PRO A 59 -7.73 4.32 9.24
N TRP A 60 -7.60 5.45 8.54
CA TRP A 60 -6.75 6.55 8.99
C TRP A 60 -7.15 7.09 10.38
N GLY A 61 -8.46 7.17 10.65
CA GLY A 61 -9.04 7.79 11.86
C GLY A 61 -8.73 7.10 13.20
N GLY A 62 -8.02 5.97 13.23
CA GLY A 62 -7.65 5.31 14.49
C GLY A 62 -8.87 4.97 15.35
N ALA A 63 -9.01 5.63 16.50
CA ALA A 63 -10.17 5.46 17.40
C ALA A 63 -11.49 6.05 16.84
N ALA A 64 -11.41 6.97 15.87
CA ALA A 64 -12.56 7.49 15.13
C ALA A 64 -12.87 6.67 13.86
N ALA A 65 -12.21 5.53 13.68
CA ALA A 65 -12.54 4.60 12.61
C ALA A 65 -13.95 4.00 12.82
N PRO A 66 -14.66 3.63 11.74
CA PRO A 66 -15.92 2.91 11.84
C PRO A 66 -15.80 1.67 12.73
N GLU A 67 -16.77 1.44 13.61
CA GLU A 67 -16.79 0.28 14.52
C GLU A 67 -16.78 -1.05 13.76
N ASP A 68 -17.37 -1.09 12.57
CA ASP A 68 -17.42 -2.27 11.69
C ASP A 68 -16.05 -2.66 11.12
N ARG A 69 -15.02 -1.80 11.27
CA ARG A 69 -13.67 -1.97 10.71
C ARG A 69 -13.63 -2.24 9.20
N THR A 70 -14.73 -1.97 8.50
CA THR A 70 -14.85 -2.22 7.06
C THR A 70 -14.00 -1.22 6.29
N ILE A 71 -13.21 -1.73 5.34
CA ILE A 71 -12.44 -0.90 4.41
C ILE A 71 -13.37 -0.40 3.31
N ARG A 72 -13.47 0.92 3.19
CA ARG A 72 -14.39 1.59 2.26
C ARG A 72 -13.60 2.29 1.17
N VAL A 73 -14.18 2.31 -0.03
CA VAL A 73 -13.66 3.11 -1.13
C VAL A 73 -13.66 4.59 -0.75
N SER A 74 -12.77 5.37 -1.36
CA SER A 74 -12.68 6.83 -1.16
C SER A 74 -12.47 7.28 0.29
N THR A 75 -11.95 6.39 1.14
CA THR A 75 -11.64 6.64 2.55
C THR A 75 -10.15 6.48 2.76
N ASP A 76 -9.55 7.39 3.53
CA ASP A 76 -8.12 7.33 3.85
C ASP A 76 -7.81 6.08 4.69
N VAL A 77 -6.80 5.34 4.25
CA VAL A 77 -6.27 4.15 4.91
C VAL A 77 -4.74 4.22 4.97
N ARG A 78 -4.18 3.60 6.00
CA ARG A 78 -2.77 3.22 6.04
C ARG A 78 -2.64 1.80 5.52
N ILE A 79 -1.53 1.51 4.85
CA ILE A 79 -1.24 0.21 4.25
C ILE A 79 0.10 -0.26 4.81
N ARG A 80 0.18 -1.52 5.24
CA ARG A 80 1.45 -2.14 5.62
C ARG A 80 1.54 -3.57 5.13
N PHE A 81 2.74 -4.05 4.81
CA PHE A 81 2.93 -5.48 4.62
C PHE A 81 2.85 -6.23 5.94
N ASN A 82 2.14 -7.36 5.96
CA ASN A 82 2.16 -8.31 7.06
C ASN A 82 3.32 -9.30 6.87
N ALA A 83 4.54 -8.79 7.03
CA ALA A 83 5.79 -9.53 6.85
C ALA A 83 6.87 -8.98 7.78
N ALA A 84 7.82 -9.84 8.17
CA ALA A 84 9.04 -9.43 8.85
C ALA A 84 10.16 -9.26 7.83
N THR A 85 11.04 -8.28 8.03
CA THR A 85 12.14 -7.97 7.11
C THR A 85 13.47 -7.89 7.86
N ILE A 86 14.57 -8.07 7.12
CA ILE A 86 15.93 -7.92 7.66
C ILE A 86 16.25 -6.49 8.09
N CYS A 87 15.46 -5.51 7.66
CA CYS A 87 15.69 -4.10 7.97
C CYS A 87 15.31 -3.75 9.41
N VAL A 88 14.54 -4.60 10.10
CA VAL A 88 14.03 -4.33 11.47
C VAL A 88 13.35 -2.95 11.53
N GLN A 89 12.57 -2.64 10.50
CA GLN A 89 11.90 -1.36 10.27
C GLN A 89 10.40 -1.58 10.04
N SER A 90 9.61 -0.52 10.15
CA SER A 90 8.18 -0.55 9.82
C SER A 90 7.96 -0.99 8.37
N THR A 91 6.98 -1.85 8.14
CA THR A 91 6.49 -2.21 6.80
C THR A 91 5.31 -1.36 6.37
N GLU A 92 4.96 -0.31 7.14
CA GLU A 92 3.96 0.68 6.75
C GLU A 92 4.46 1.50 5.57
N TRP A 93 3.58 1.68 4.60
CA TRP A 93 3.86 2.38 3.37
C TRP A 93 3.78 3.87 3.60
N HIS A 94 4.66 4.61 2.94
CA HIS A 94 4.52 6.03 2.77
C HIS A 94 5.11 6.47 1.43
N VAL A 95 4.62 7.59 0.91
CA VAL A 95 5.20 8.21 -0.27
C VAL A 95 6.37 9.09 0.16
N GLY A 96 7.57 8.70 -0.24
CA GLY A 96 8.80 9.42 0.02
C GLY A 96 9.66 9.57 -1.23
N ASP A 97 10.63 10.47 -1.16
CA ASP A 97 11.65 10.58 -2.19
C ASP A 97 12.67 9.46 -2.00
N GLU A 98 12.92 8.70 -3.07
CA GLU A 98 13.94 7.67 -3.01
C GLU A 98 15.33 8.35 -2.85
N PRO A 99 16.15 7.92 -1.85
CA PRO A 99 17.32 8.70 -1.43
C PRO A 99 18.38 9.00 -2.50
N LEU A 100 18.38 8.27 -3.62
CA LEU A 100 19.45 8.33 -4.62
C LEU A 100 19.00 8.94 -5.95
N THR A 101 17.72 8.87 -6.26
CA THR A 101 17.14 9.39 -7.51
C THR A 101 16.26 10.59 -7.27
N GLY A 102 15.82 10.84 -6.03
CA GLY A 102 14.78 11.83 -5.73
C GLY A 102 13.43 11.47 -6.37
N ALA A 103 13.31 10.28 -6.96
CA ALA A 103 12.07 9.84 -7.56
C ALA A 103 11.08 9.52 -6.45
N ARG A 104 9.87 10.07 -6.57
CA ARG A 104 8.80 9.83 -5.63
C ARG A 104 8.29 8.40 -5.78
N ARG A 105 8.41 7.61 -4.72
CA ARG A 105 8.03 6.19 -4.71
C ARG A 105 7.30 5.84 -3.42
N VAL A 106 6.63 4.69 -3.43
CA VAL A 106 6.11 4.10 -2.21
C VAL A 106 7.23 3.30 -1.54
N VAL A 107 7.59 3.71 -0.34
CA VAL A 107 8.68 3.14 0.45
C VAL A 107 8.13 2.61 1.77
N THR A 108 8.90 1.71 2.38
CA THR A 108 8.69 1.26 3.76
C THR A 108 9.75 1.86 4.66
N GLY A 109 9.63 1.62 5.97
CA GLY A 109 10.60 2.08 6.96
C GLY A 109 10.29 3.46 7.53
N PRO A 110 11.31 4.17 8.03
CA PRO A 110 11.11 5.46 8.68
C PRO A 110 10.77 6.54 7.65
N LEU A 111 9.74 7.35 7.96
CA LEU A 111 9.44 8.56 7.21
C LEU A 111 10.53 9.62 7.45
N ILE A 112 11.24 10.01 6.40
CA ILE A 112 12.27 11.05 6.44
C ILE A 112 11.67 12.35 5.92
N GLY A 113 11.77 13.43 6.70
CA GLY A 113 11.30 14.76 6.32
C GLY A 113 9.79 14.83 6.08
N PRO A 114 8.96 14.57 7.11
CA PRO A 114 7.50 14.66 6.97
C PRO A 114 7.09 16.07 6.55
N SER A 115 6.15 16.16 5.60
CA SER A 115 5.53 17.42 5.24
C SER A 115 4.57 17.91 6.34
N PRO A 116 4.21 19.20 6.36
CA PRO A 116 3.30 19.74 7.36
C PRO A 116 1.94 19.04 7.42
N SER A 117 1.48 18.45 6.31
CA SER A 117 0.22 17.70 6.30
C SER A 117 0.34 16.35 7.03
N GLY A 118 1.52 15.73 7.07
CA GLY A 118 1.73 14.43 7.71
C GLY A 118 0.92 13.30 7.07
N ARG A 119 0.66 13.39 5.76
CA ARG A 119 -0.25 12.51 5.00
C ARG A 119 0.48 11.57 4.03
N GLU A 120 1.78 11.37 4.19
CA GLU A 120 2.59 10.55 3.31
C GLU A 120 2.17 9.08 3.29
N ASN A 121 1.64 8.58 4.40
CA ASN A 121 1.08 7.24 4.57
C ASN A 121 -0.44 7.18 4.35
N ALA A 122 -1.07 8.26 3.83
CA ALA A 122 -2.50 8.29 3.55
C ALA A 122 -2.78 7.82 2.12
N PHE A 123 -3.36 6.63 2.02
CA PHE A 123 -3.75 6.03 0.74
C PHE A 123 -5.27 5.89 0.66
N ARG A 124 -5.78 5.68 -0.56
CA ARG A 124 -7.16 5.30 -0.82
C ARG A 124 -7.21 4.13 -1.79
N VAL A 125 -8.26 3.35 -1.64
CA VAL A 125 -8.68 2.36 -2.63
C VAL A 125 -9.85 2.95 -3.39
N GLU A 126 -9.74 3.04 -4.71
CA GLU A 126 -10.79 3.57 -5.58
C GLU A 126 -11.25 2.52 -6.57
N LYS A 127 -12.53 2.55 -6.97
CA LYS A 127 -13.02 1.66 -8.03
C LYS A 127 -12.34 2.00 -9.35
N TYR A 128 -11.93 0.97 -10.10
CA TYR A 128 -11.33 1.15 -11.42
C TYR A 128 -11.56 -0.07 -12.31
N GLY A 129 -12.29 0.12 -13.41
CA GLY A 129 -12.65 -0.98 -14.31
C GLY A 129 -13.36 -2.11 -13.57
N GLY A 130 -12.88 -3.34 -13.74
CA GLY A 130 -13.37 -4.54 -13.05
C GLY A 130 -12.77 -4.77 -11.65
N GLY A 131 -11.95 -3.86 -11.14
CA GLY A 131 -11.27 -3.99 -9.84
C GLY A 131 -11.09 -2.65 -9.14
N TYR A 132 -9.89 -2.43 -8.61
CA TYR A 132 -9.55 -1.25 -7.84
C TYR A 132 -8.19 -0.68 -8.27
N LYS A 133 -7.99 0.60 -7.98
CA LYS A 133 -6.68 1.26 -8.03
C LYS A 133 -6.30 1.81 -6.66
N LEU A 134 -5.00 1.92 -6.43
CA LEU A 134 -4.45 2.57 -5.24
C LEU A 134 -4.08 4.01 -5.55
N VAL A 135 -4.36 4.89 -4.61
CA VAL A 135 -4.16 6.33 -4.74
C VAL A 135 -3.45 6.85 -3.50
N SER A 136 -2.45 7.71 -3.66
CA SER A 136 -1.83 8.46 -2.55
C SER A 136 -2.46 9.83 -2.43
N CYS A 137 -2.99 10.19 -1.26
CA CYS A 137 -3.73 11.44 -1.03
C CYS A 137 -3.06 12.32 0.03
N ARG A 138 -2.05 13.08 -0.42
CA ARG A 138 -1.37 14.11 0.39
C ARG A 138 -2.11 15.44 0.24
N ASP A 139 -1.52 16.42 -0.45
CA ASP A 139 -2.17 17.71 -0.77
C ASP A 139 -3.13 17.56 -1.96
N SER A 140 -2.83 16.61 -2.84
CA SER A 140 -3.70 16.12 -3.91
C SER A 140 -3.61 14.59 -3.99
N CYS A 141 -4.61 13.99 -4.62
CA CYS A 141 -4.67 12.55 -4.83
C CYS A 141 -4.00 12.19 -6.16
N GLN A 142 -3.07 11.24 -6.13
CA GLN A 142 -2.34 10.74 -7.30
C GLN A 142 -2.47 9.22 -7.40
N ASP A 143 -2.82 8.75 -8.60
CA ASP A 143 -2.90 7.31 -8.90
C ASP A 143 -1.50 6.68 -8.82
N LEU A 144 -1.43 5.48 -8.24
CA LEU A 144 -0.19 4.70 -8.15
C LEU A 144 -0.12 3.69 -9.30
N GLY A 145 1.01 3.69 -10.00
CA GLY A 145 1.36 2.73 -11.06
C GLY A 145 2.74 2.10 -10.83
N VAL A 146 3.07 1.12 -11.65
CA VAL A 146 4.36 0.40 -11.67
C VAL A 146 5.12 0.75 -12.94
#